data_AF-A0A5N5SM96-F1
#
_entry.id   AF-A0A5N5SM96-F1
#
_cell.length_a   1.000
_cell.length_b   1.000
_cell.length_c   1.000
_cell.angle_alpha   90.00
_cell.angle_beta   90.00
_cell.angle_gamma   90.00
#
_symmetry.space_group_name_H-M   'P 1'
#
loop_
_entity.id
_entity.type
_entity.pdbx_description
1 polymer ?
#
loop_
_entity_poly.entity_id
_entity_poly.type
_entity_poly.pdbx_seq_one_letter_code
_entity_poly.pdbx_strand_id
1 'polypeptide(L)'
;MSSQEEGRQSVTSFIDSVYETKYSKSLRNYLRGEALPNEANYRSLHSLANGVGRPSLDHLHNQLTIVGEKGGDAENVGENEVGRKGKIVKFGWMEGVLMPCLLNIWGVMLFLRLSWVVGEAGVIYGILIVILANCITFITTLSMSAVATNGLIKGGGIYYMLSRSLGPEFGGSIGLMFTMANSIAAATYIIGFVNSVQDMCRDYFSVFEIIPGAGGGTNDVRILGTITLGLLLVPAIVGMDWVNRDPSSTSFAGAFMGPQNELEEAQGFIGLSGSVLAENIKTDYRYYERKEQNFFSVFGVFFPAVTGIVAGANLSGDLKDPSSAIPKGTILAIAITFLTYIIYPIFVGAAVARHATGNVEEYLKYKDLVSNPLENPVYNVTNCGLYETGQSMCKYGTQNSVQVIELMSAWGPLIYVGCFAATLSSGIASLVGRSQGPSGPS
;
A
#
# COMPACT_ATOMS: atom_id res chain seq x y z
N MET A 1 -74.17 -25.71 -1.56
CA MET A 1 -73.72 -25.09 -0.29
C MET A 1 -72.22 -24.91 -0.46
N SER A 2 -71.74 -23.73 -0.90
CA SER A 2 -71.54 -22.48 -0.11
C SER A 2 -70.36 -22.63 0.84
N SER A 3 -69.28 -21.82 0.85
CA SER A 3 -68.93 -20.52 0.23
C SER A 3 -67.37 -20.46 0.09
N GLN A 4 -66.68 -19.69 -0.79
CA GLN A 4 -66.38 -18.23 -0.72
C GLN A 4 -65.89 -17.77 0.68
N GLU A 5 -64.82 -17.01 0.96
CA GLU A 5 -63.71 -16.30 0.23
C GLU A 5 -62.47 -16.24 1.19
N GLU A 6 -61.23 -15.79 0.91
CA GLU A 6 -60.49 -15.22 -0.25
C GLU A 6 -59.02 -15.78 -0.21
N GLY A 7 -57.91 -15.26 -0.75
CA GLY A 7 -57.63 -14.06 -1.55
C GLY A 7 -56.15 -13.76 -1.82
N ARG A 8 -55.86 -13.19 -3.00
CA ARG A 8 -54.63 -12.46 -3.41
C ARG A 8 -53.28 -13.18 -3.64
N GLN A 9 -52.91 -13.25 -4.92
CA GLN A 9 -51.54 -13.40 -5.45
C GLN A 9 -50.73 -12.09 -5.32
N SER A 10 -49.38 -12.19 -5.29
CA SER A 10 -48.37 -11.34 -5.97
C SER A 10 -47.09 -11.18 -5.11
N VAL A 11 -45.89 -11.64 -5.52
CA VAL A 11 -44.88 -10.98 -6.39
C VAL A 11 -43.63 -10.56 -5.58
N THR A 12 -42.45 -11.04 -6.04
CA THR A 12 -41.06 -10.61 -5.74
C THR A 12 -40.62 -10.26 -4.31
N SER A 13 -39.55 -10.91 -3.84
CA SER A 13 -38.26 -10.22 -3.61
C SER A 13 -37.07 -11.19 -3.50
N PHE A 14 -35.96 -10.81 -4.13
CA PHE A 14 -34.60 -11.27 -3.81
C PHE A 14 -34.20 -10.77 -2.39
N ILE A 15 -33.04 -11.24 -1.88
CA ILE A 15 -32.36 -10.81 -0.64
C ILE A 15 -32.93 -11.40 0.66
N ASP A 16 -32.26 -12.42 1.22
CA ASP A 16 -31.38 -12.23 2.40
C ASP A 16 -30.69 -13.55 2.80
N SER A 17 -29.35 -13.55 2.82
CA SER A 17 -28.55 -14.59 3.47
C SER A 17 -27.54 -13.93 4.41
N VAL A 18 -28.02 -13.60 5.60
CA VAL A 18 -27.25 -12.94 6.65
C VAL A 18 -26.06 -13.83 7.06
N TYR A 19 -24.85 -13.33 6.86
CA TYR A 19 -23.62 -13.94 7.38
C TYR A 19 -23.42 -13.49 8.84
N GLU A 20 -23.57 -14.41 9.79
CA GLU A 20 -23.28 -14.15 11.21
C GLU A 20 -22.09 -15.03 11.68
N THR A 21 -20.86 -14.50 11.61
CA THR A 21 -19.63 -15.18 12.04
C THR A 21 -19.20 -14.76 13.45
N LYS A 22 -19.75 -15.46 14.46
CA LYS A 22 -19.50 -15.17 15.88
C LYS A 22 -18.17 -15.74 16.38
N TYR A 23 -17.09 -14.96 16.31
CA TYR A 23 -15.81 -15.29 16.96
C TYR A 23 -15.86 -15.00 18.47
N SER A 24 -15.72 -16.04 19.29
CA SER A 24 -15.39 -15.88 20.72
C SER A 24 -14.43 -16.97 21.21
N LYS A 25 -13.14 -16.64 21.29
CA LYS A 25 -12.20 -17.35 22.17
C LYS A 25 -11.91 -16.46 23.36
N SER A 26 -11.96 -17.03 24.56
CA SER A 26 -11.86 -16.27 25.81
C SER A 26 -10.45 -15.72 26.03
N LEU A 27 -10.39 -14.43 26.40
CA LEU A 27 -9.19 -13.65 26.70
C LEU A 27 -8.25 -14.32 27.73
N ARG A 28 -8.79 -15.21 28.57
CA ARG A 28 -8.04 -15.95 29.59
C ARG A 28 -6.96 -16.90 29.04
N ASN A 29 -7.11 -17.38 27.80
CA ASN A 29 -6.13 -18.28 27.17
C ASN A 29 -4.97 -17.53 26.49
N TYR A 30 -5.07 -16.20 26.35
CA TYR A 30 -4.02 -15.37 25.73
C TYR A 30 -2.93 -14.92 26.73
N LEU A 31 -3.15 -15.14 28.04
CA LEU A 31 -2.40 -14.48 29.13
C LEU A 31 -1.55 -15.44 29.99
N ARG A 32 -1.52 -16.74 29.70
CA ARG A 32 -0.58 -17.68 30.33
C ARG A 32 0.55 -17.98 29.36
N GLY A 33 1.72 -17.41 29.61
CA GLY A 33 2.94 -17.72 28.86
C GLY A 33 3.31 -19.20 28.99
N GLU A 34 3.86 -19.74 27.91
CA GLU A 34 4.30 -21.13 27.82
C GLU A 34 5.50 -21.41 28.75
N ALA A 35 5.68 -22.68 29.11
CA ALA A 35 6.82 -23.11 29.90
C ALA A 35 8.13 -23.01 29.07
N LEU A 36 9.23 -22.63 29.74
CA LEU A 36 10.53 -22.42 29.11
C LEU A 36 11.01 -23.68 28.35
N PRO A 37 11.65 -23.52 27.17
CA PRO A 37 12.11 -24.65 26.36
C PRO A 37 13.21 -25.44 27.08
N ASN A 38 13.03 -26.76 27.17
CA ASN A 38 13.99 -27.67 27.78
C ASN A 38 14.96 -28.23 26.74
N GLU A 39 16.27 -28.19 27.03
CA GLU A 39 17.35 -28.64 26.13
C GLU A 39 17.20 -30.10 25.67
N ALA A 40 16.57 -30.95 26.48
CA ALA A 40 16.28 -32.36 26.15
C ALA A 40 15.44 -32.55 24.87
N ASN A 41 14.72 -31.51 24.42
CA ASN A 41 13.92 -31.54 23.19
C ASN A 41 14.71 -31.10 21.92
N TYR A 42 15.98 -30.72 22.06
CA TYR A 42 16.88 -30.49 20.93
C TYR A 42 17.64 -31.77 20.56
N ARG A 43 18.08 -31.86 19.30
CA ARG A 43 18.72 -33.07 18.73
C ARG A 43 20.09 -33.32 19.37
N SER A 44 20.18 -34.30 20.28
CA SER A 44 21.45 -34.88 20.70
C SER A 44 21.81 -36.09 19.82
N LEU A 45 23.10 -36.41 19.71
CA LEU A 45 23.57 -37.56 18.90
C LEU A 45 22.93 -38.89 19.36
N HIS A 46 22.60 -38.99 20.65
CA HIS A 46 21.96 -40.14 21.28
C HIS A 46 20.51 -40.36 20.82
N SER A 47 19.82 -39.33 20.30
CA SER A 47 18.45 -39.49 19.80
C SER A 47 18.38 -40.16 18.43
N LEU A 48 19.45 -40.10 17.62
CA LEU A 48 19.52 -40.81 16.34
C LEU A 48 19.66 -42.33 16.52
N ALA A 49 20.38 -42.77 17.55
CA ALA A 49 20.64 -44.20 17.80
C ALA A 49 19.37 -45.00 18.14
N ASN A 50 18.40 -44.37 18.80
CA ASN A 50 17.19 -45.04 19.29
C ASN A 50 15.95 -44.81 18.41
N GLY A 51 16.08 -44.16 17.25
CA GLY A 51 14.99 -44.03 16.26
C GLY A 51 13.74 -43.25 16.72
N VAL A 52 13.82 -42.51 17.83
CA VAL A 52 12.65 -41.82 18.41
C VAL A 52 12.26 -40.64 17.53
N GLY A 53 11.08 -40.73 16.90
CA GLY A 53 10.48 -39.65 16.11
C GLY A 53 10.16 -38.42 16.96
N ARG A 54 10.28 -37.22 16.37
CA ARG A 54 9.99 -35.96 17.06
C ARG A 54 8.51 -35.92 17.50
N PRO A 55 8.20 -35.74 18.79
CA PRO A 55 6.82 -35.60 19.25
C PRO A 55 6.18 -34.32 18.69
N SER A 56 4.87 -34.38 18.44
CA SER A 56 4.07 -33.20 18.08
C SER A 56 3.80 -32.32 19.30
N LEU A 57 3.45 -31.06 19.05
CA LEU A 57 3.11 -30.09 20.10
C LEU A 57 1.85 -30.53 20.87
N ASP A 58 0.87 -31.15 20.20
CA ASP A 58 -0.27 -31.83 20.84
C ASP A 58 0.13 -32.96 21.80
N HIS A 59 1.19 -33.72 21.48
CA HIS A 59 1.68 -34.80 22.35
C HIS A 59 2.25 -34.26 23.67
N LEU A 60 2.91 -33.09 23.62
CA LEU A 60 3.45 -32.42 24.80
C LEU A 60 2.34 -31.77 25.66
N HIS A 61 1.31 -31.20 25.03
CA HIS A 61 0.15 -30.65 25.77
C HIS A 61 -0.71 -31.72 26.45
N ASN A 62 -0.93 -32.87 25.81
CA ASN A 62 -1.77 -33.93 26.36
C ASN A 62 -1.06 -34.80 27.43
N GLN A 63 0.28 -34.73 27.54
CA GLN A 63 1.02 -35.57 28.48
C GLN A 63 0.75 -35.25 29.97
N LEU A 64 0.22 -34.05 30.26
CA LEU A 64 -0.27 -33.66 31.59
C LEU A 64 -1.66 -34.22 31.94
N THR A 65 -2.40 -34.74 30.96
CA THR A 65 -3.76 -35.29 31.15
C THR A 65 -3.77 -36.82 31.24
N ILE A 66 -2.69 -37.49 30.81
CA ILE A 66 -2.58 -38.97 30.74
C ILE A 66 -1.67 -39.49 31.87
N VAL A 67 -2.00 -39.16 33.11
CA VAL A 67 -1.52 -39.87 34.31
C VAL A 67 -2.75 -40.43 35.03
N GLY A 68 -3.42 -41.38 34.37
CA GLY A 68 -4.74 -41.78 34.85
C GLY A 68 -5.50 -42.85 34.08
N GLU A 69 -4.85 -43.78 33.34
CA GLU A 69 -5.40 -45.12 33.15
C GLU A 69 -4.36 -46.12 32.61
N LYS A 70 -4.46 -47.38 33.05
CA LYS A 70 -3.56 -48.48 32.68
C LYS A 70 -4.36 -49.58 31.99
N GLY A 71 -3.87 -49.99 30.81
CA GLY A 71 -4.12 -51.31 30.23
C GLY A 71 -5.44 -51.46 29.46
N GLY A 72 -5.43 -52.30 28.42
CA GLY A 72 -6.60 -52.58 27.59
C GLY A 72 -6.22 -52.68 26.11
N ASP A 73 -6.25 -53.90 25.60
CA ASP A 73 -5.77 -54.34 24.29
C ASP A 73 -6.45 -53.68 23.07
N ALA A 74 -5.83 -53.86 21.91
CA ALA A 74 -6.30 -53.32 20.64
C ALA A 74 -7.46 -54.12 20.05
N GLU A 75 -8.55 -53.44 19.65
CA GLU A 75 -9.50 -53.99 18.68
C GLU A 75 -10.07 -52.91 17.76
N ASN A 76 -10.44 -53.30 16.54
CA ASN A 76 -10.80 -52.38 15.47
C ASN A 76 -12.26 -51.91 15.60
N VAL A 77 -12.48 -50.60 15.71
CA VAL A 77 -13.78 -49.98 15.43
C VAL A 77 -13.58 -48.84 14.42
N GLY A 78 -14.21 -48.97 13.26
CA GLY A 78 -14.23 -47.90 12.27
C GLY A 78 -15.29 -46.87 12.65
N GLU A 79 -14.87 -45.67 13.03
CA GLU A 79 -15.78 -44.56 13.30
C GLU A 79 -15.75 -43.50 12.20
N ASN A 80 -16.95 -43.15 11.72
CA ASN A 80 -17.18 -41.97 10.92
C ASN A 80 -17.02 -40.73 11.81
N GLU A 81 -15.80 -40.20 11.94
CA GLU A 81 -15.61 -38.87 12.52
C GLU A 81 -16.22 -37.80 11.59
N VAL A 82 -17.49 -37.48 11.83
CA VAL A 82 -18.15 -36.26 11.35
C VAL A 82 -17.62 -35.06 12.15
N GLY A 83 -16.30 -34.86 12.08
CA GLY A 83 -15.64 -33.70 12.62
C GLY A 83 -16.01 -32.48 11.80
N ARG A 84 -16.85 -31.59 12.36
CA ARG A 84 -17.07 -30.22 11.87
C ARG A 84 -15.77 -29.40 12.00
N LYS A 85 -14.76 -29.72 11.18
CA LYS A 85 -13.64 -28.82 10.90
C LYS A 85 -14.23 -27.61 10.18
N GLY A 86 -14.38 -26.50 10.91
CA GLY A 86 -14.62 -25.20 10.31
C GLY A 86 -13.54 -24.97 9.25
N LYS A 87 -13.94 -25.02 7.98
CA LYS A 87 -13.00 -25.00 6.85
C LYS A 87 -12.49 -23.57 6.71
N ILE A 88 -11.37 -23.28 7.37
CA ILE A 88 -10.65 -22.00 7.21
C ILE A 88 -10.37 -21.86 5.71
N VAL A 89 -11.03 -20.89 5.08
CA VAL A 89 -10.89 -20.64 3.65
C VAL A 89 -9.56 -19.95 3.45
N LYS A 90 -8.55 -20.73 3.06
CA LYS A 90 -7.22 -20.22 2.72
C LYS A 90 -7.26 -19.48 1.39
N PHE A 91 -6.63 -18.31 1.33
CA PHE A 91 -6.64 -17.43 0.17
C PHE A 91 -5.93 -18.02 -1.04
N GLY A 92 -6.41 -17.65 -2.23
CA GLY A 92 -5.71 -17.87 -3.49
C GLY A 92 -4.50 -16.94 -3.64
N TRP A 93 -3.68 -17.19 -4.67
CA TRP A 93 -2.49 -16.38 -4.95
C TRP A 93 -2.82 -14.96 -5.43
N MET A 94 -4.00 -14.75 -6.04
CA MET A 94 -4.44 -13.41 -6.46
C MET A 94 -4.88 -12.57 -5.26
N GLU A 95 -5.79 -13.10 -4.44
CA GLU A 95 -6.32 -12.40 -3.26
C GLU A 95 -5.28 -12.23 -2.15
N GLY A 96 -4.49 -13.27 -1.85
CA GLY A 96 -3.57 -13.27 -0.72
C GLY A 96 -2.15 -12.79 -1.01
N VAL A 97 -1.77 -12.60 -2.29
CA VAL A 97 -0.43 -12.11 -2.66
C VAL A 97 -0.50 -10.95 -3.65
N LEU A 98 -1.13 -11.13 -4.81
CA LEU A 98 -1.16 -10.12 -5.87
C LEU A 98 -1.79 -8.81 -5.40
N MET A 99 -3.03 -8.85 -4.88
CA MET A 99 -3.73 -7.64 -4.43
C MET A 99 -3.01 -6.92 -3.27
N PRO A 100 -2.56 -7.60 -2.19
CA PRO A 100 -1.73 -6.98 -1.15
C PRO A 100 -0.45 -6.33 -1.67
N CYS A 101 0.26 -6.97 -2.61
CA CYS A 101 1.45 -6.39 -3.23
C CYS A 101 1.11 -5.18 -4.11
N LEU A 102 0.06 -5.23 -4.94
CA LEU A 102 -0.38 -4.11 -5.75
C LEU A 102 -0.76 -2.90 -4.89
N LEU A 103 -1.55 -3.09 -3.83
CA LEU A 103 -1.99 -2.00 -2.95
C LEU A 103 -0.83 -1.33 -2.19
N ASN A 104 0.18 -2.09 -1.77
CA ASN A 104 1.37 -1.54 -1.07
C ASN A 104 2.40 -0.92 -2.03
N ILE A 105 2.38 -1.25 -3.32
CA ILE A 105 3.23 -0.63 -4.35
C ILE A 105 2.53 0.62 -4.93
N TRP A 106 1.26 0.54 -5.31
CA TRP A 106 0.41 1.69 -5.71
C TRP A 106 0.01 2.61 -4.52
N GLY A 107 0.88 2.72 -3.52
CA GLY A 107 0.69 3.60 -2.39
C GLY A 107 0.76 5.09 -2.78
N VAL A 108 0.66 5.92 -1.74
CA VAL A 108 0.65 7.38 -1.76
C VAL A 108 1.64 8.06 -2.72
N MET A 109 2.81 7.46 -2.87
CA MET A 109 3.91 7.99 -3.68
C MET A 109 3.56 8.06 -5.17
N LEU A 110 2.68 7.19 -5.67
CA LEU A 110 2.18 7.26 -7.04
C LEU A 110 1.39 8.56 -7.27
N PHE A 111 0.49 8.91 -6.34
CA PHE A 111 -0.40 10.06 -6.48
C PHE A 111 0.24 11.40 -6.13
N LEU A 112 1.10 11.43 -5.10
CA LEU A 112 1.67 12.68 -4.57
C LEU A 112 3.09 13.01 -5.09
N ARG A 113 3.88 12.00 -5.48
CA ARG A 113 5.33 12.21 -5.75
C ARG A 113 5.75 11.90 -7.18
N LEU A 114 4.98 11.12 -7.93
CA LEU A 114 5.33 10.80 -9.32
C LEU A 114 5.33 12.03 -10.23
N SER A 115 4.38 12.95 -10.03
CA SER A 115 4.32 14.25 -10.73
C SER A 115 5.56 15.10 -10.48
N TRP A 116 5.96 15.25 -9.21
CA TRP A 116 7.15 16.00 -8.81
C TRP A 116 8.45 15.39 -9.36
N VAL A 117 8.57 14.06 -9.34
CA VAL A 117 9.71 13.34 -9.95
C VAL A 117 9.85 13.68 -11.44
N VAL A 118 8.74 13.78 -12.17
CA VAL A 118 8.72 14.18 -13.59
C VAL A 118 9.01 15.68 -13.77
N GLY A 119 8.57 16.53 -12.85
CA GLY A 119 8.87 17.97 -12.86
C GLY A 119 10.36 18.29 -12.70
N GLU A 120 11.04 17.63 -11.77
CA GLU A 120 12.47 17.85 -11.47
C GLU A 120 13.40 17.12 -12.46
N ALA A 121 13.20 15.80 -12.62
CA ALA A 121 14.09 14.99 -13.46
C ALA A 121 13.76 15.08 -14.96
N GLY A 122 12.55 15.54 -15.32
CA GLY A 122 12.03 15.39 -16.69
C GLY A 122 11.65 13.95 -17.02
N VAL A 123 10.93 13.76 -18.14
CA VAL A 123 10.36 12.46 -18.52
C VAL A 123 11.43 11.37 -18.71
N ILE A 124 12.56 11.69 -19.37
CA ILE A 124 13.60 10.69 -19.67
C ILE A 124 14.29 10.18 -18.40
N TYR A 125 14.76 11.08 -17.52
CA TYR A 125 15.43 10.66 -16.29
C TYR A 125 14.45 10.14 -15.25
N GLY A 126 13.19 10.61 -15.24
CA GLY A 126 12.11 10.01 -14.45
C GLY A 126 11.86 8.54 -14.82
N ILE A 127 11.77 8.23 -16.12
CA ILE A 127 11.70 6.84 -16.61
C ILE A 127 12.96 6.04 -16.22
N LEU A 128 14.15 6.64 -16.29
CA LEU A 128 15.39 5.98 -15.90
C LEU A 128 15.42 5.66 -14.38
N ILE A 129 14.91 6.56 -13.54
CA ILE A 129 14.70 6.35 -12.09
C ILE A 129 13.74 5.17 -11.86
N VAL A 130 12.62 5.11 -12.59
CA VAL A 130 11.65 4.01 -12.52
C VAL A 130 12.29 2.68 -12.92
N ILE A 131 13.04 2.64 -14.02
CA ILE A 131 13.73 1.42 -14.48
C ILE A 131 14.76 0.96 -13.45
N LEU A 132 15.61 1.86 -12.94
CA LEU A 132 16.62 1.53 -11.93
C LEU A 132 15.99 0.96 -10.65
N ALA A 133 14.92 1.60 -10.16
CA ALA A 133 14.19 1.15 -8.98
C ALA A 133 13.55 -0.23 -9.19
N ASN A 134 12.95 -0.48 -10.35
CA ASN A 134 12.34 -1.78 -10.68
C ASN A 134 13.36 -2.88 -10.91
N CYS A 135 14.54 -2.59 -11.45
CA CYS A 135 15.64 -3.58 -11.53
C CYS A 135 16.04 -4.08 -10.13
N ILE A 136 16.14 -3.17 -9.15
CA ILE A 136 16.47 -3.53 -7.77
C ILE A 136 15.38 -4.42 -7.17
N THR A 137 14.11 -4.02 -7.25
CA THR A 137 12.99 -4.79 -6.65
C THR A 137 12.73 -6.11 -7.36
N PHE A 138 12.94 -6.19 -8.68
CA PHE A 138 12.85 -7.43 -9.44
C PHE A 138 13.91 -8.44 -8.99
N ILE A 139 15.18 -8.02 -8.86
CA ILE A 139 16.27 -8.87 -8.34
C ILE A 139 15.95 -9.33 -6.90
N THR A 140 15.50 -8.42 -6.02
CA THR A 140 15.08 -8.76 -4.65
C THR A 140 13.94 -9.79 -4.65
N THR A 141 13.01 -9.69 -5.60
CA THR A 141 11.84 -10.59 -5.69
C THR A 141 12.19 -11.97 -6.25
N LEU A 142 13.17 -12.07 -7.16
CA LEU A 142 13.73 -13.36 -7.56
C LEU A 142 14.41 -14.06 -6.37
N SER A 143 15.18 -13.32 -5.58
CA SER A 143 15.80 -13.83 -4.34
C SER A 143 14.74 -14.28 -3.30
N MET A 144 13.69 -13.47 -3.08
CA MET A 144 12.57 -13.86 -2.22
C MET A 144 11.85 -15.10 -2.73
N SER A 145 11.64 -15.20 -4.05
CA SER A 145 10.98 -16.35 -4.68
C SER A 145 11.77 -17.63 -4.47
N ALA A 146 13.10 -17.58 -4.62
CA ALA A 146 13.98 -18.72 -4.34
C ALA A 146 13.87 -19.16 -2.87
N VAL A 147 13.88 -18.22 -1.92
CA VAL A 147 13.66 -18.50 -0.49
C VAL A 147 12.27 -19.10 -0.24
N ALA A 148 11.21 -18.58 -0.87
CA ALA A 148 9.85 -19.08 -0.71
C ALA A 148 9.64 -20.49 -1.31
N THR A 149 10.42 -20.86 -2.34
CA THR A 149 10.41 -22.23 -2.87
C THR A 149 11.22 -23.22 -2.03
N ASN A 150 12.07 -22.75 -1.10
CA ASN A 150 12.97 -23.60 -0.33
C ASN A 150 12.34 -24.10 0.99
N GLY A 151 11.71 -25.26 0.92
CA GLY A 151 11.19 -25.99 2.09
C GLY A 151 9.72 -25.71 2.43
N LEU A 152 9.27 -26.30 3.54
CA LEU A 152 7.87 -26.22 3.97
C LEU A 152 7.59 -24.90 4.71
N ILE A 153 7.13 -23.88 3.99
CA ILE A 153 6.57 -22.67 4.61
C ILE A 153 5.38 -23.07 5.50
N LYS A 154 5.48 -22.74 6.79
CA LYS A 154 4.36 -22.75 7.74
C LYS A 154 3.95 -21.31 8.03
N GLY A 155 2.77 -21.11 8.62
CA GLY A 155 2.31 -19.77 9.00
C GLY A 155 3.24 -19.09 10.00
N GLY A 156 3.82 -17.97 9.60
CA GLY A 156 4.72 -17.13 10.40
C GLY A 156 5.29 -15.92 9.65
N GLY A 157 4.68 -15.53 8.53
CA GLY A 157 5.09 -14.39 7.71
C GLY A 157 6.51 -14.50 7.11
N ILE A 158 7.00 -13.35 6.63
CA ILE A 158 8.31 -13.26 5.96
C ILE A 158 9.48 -13.58 6.90
N TYR A 159 9.38 -13.24 8.19
CA TYR A 159 10.43 -13.49 9.18
C TYR A 159 10.65 -14.98 9.44
N TYR A 160 9.57 -15.77 9.58
CA TYR A 160 9.68 -17.21 9.75
C TYR A 160 10.29 -17.89 8.52
N MET A 161 9.93 -17.42 7.32
CA MET A 161 10.47 -17.92 6.06
C MET A 161 11.97 -17.64 5.90
N LEU A 162 12.41 -16.41 6.20
CA LEU A 162 13.82 -15.99 6.12
C LEU A 162 14.67 -16.68 7.18
N SER A 163 14.26 -16.64 8.46
CA SER A 163 15.04 -17.21 9.58
C SER A 163 15.20 -18.73 9.47
N ARG A 164 14.25 -19.42 8.83
CA ARG A 164 14.36 -20.86 8.56
C ARG A 164 15.26 -21.21 7.37
N SER A 165 15.29 -20.38 6.34
CA SER A 165 16.04 -20.68 5.09
C SER A 165 17.46 -20.14 5.10
N LEU A 166 17.72 -19.04 5.82
CA LEU A 166 19.03 -18.39 5.94
C LEU A 166 19.68 -18.58 7.33
N GLY A 167 18.96 -19.16 8.28
CA GLY A 167 19.40 -19.32 9.67
C GLY A 167 19.04 -18.13 10.57
N PRO A 168 19.15 -18.31 11.90
CA PRO A 168 18.64 -17.35 12.88
C PRO A 168 19.41 -16.02 12.89
N GLU A 169 20.72 -16.02 12.63
CA GLU A 169 21.56 -14.80 12.63
C GLU A 169 21.17 -13.83 11.51
N PHE A 170 21.06 -14.34 10.29
CA PHE A 170 20.59 -13.58 9.13
C PHE A 170 19.11 -13.22 9.26
N GLY A 171 18.26 -14.15 9.70
CA GLY A 171 16.84 -13.91 9.92
C GLY A 171 16.57 -12.80 10.93
N GLY A 172 17.24 -12.83 12.09
CA GLY A 172 17.14 -11.81 13.14
C GLY A 172 17.57 -10.43 12.65
N SER A 173 18.73 -10.35 11.99
CA SER A 173 19.29 -9.09 11.47
C SER A 173 18.39 -8.45 10.40
N ILE A 174 17.92 -9.25 9.44
CA ILE A 174 17.00 -8.78 8.38
C ILE A 174 15.64 -8.40 8.99
N GLY A 175 15.12 -9.16 9.95
CA GLY A 175 13.86 -8.87 10.64
C GLY A 175 13.87 -7.56 11.43
N LEU A 176 14.99 -7.22 12.09
CA LEU A 176 15.16 -5.94 12.78
C LEU A 176 15.19 -4.76 11.80
N MET A 177 15.94 -4.87 10.71
CA MET A 177 15.93 -3.84 9.66
C MET A 177 14.54 -3.68 9.03
N PHE A 178 13.84 -4.79 8.78
CA PHE A 178 12.51 -4.80 8.18
C PHE A 178 11.44 -4.15 9.07
N THR A 179 11.43 -4.46 10.37
CA THR A 179 10.49 -3.86 11.32
C THR A 179 10.74 -2.36 11.51
N MET A 180 12.00 -1.91 11.48
CA MET A 180 12.33 -0.48 11.46
C MET A 180 11.87 0.20 10.17
N ALA A 181 12.12 -0.40 9.01
CA ALA A 181 11.68 0.11 7.71
C ALA A 181 10.15 0.27 7.62
N ASN A 182 9.39 -0.76 8.01
CA ASN A 182 7.92 -0.71 8.02
C ASN A 182 7.37 0.36 8.99
N SER A 183 8.07 0.60 10.11
CA SER A 183 7.68 1.64 11.07
C SER A 183 7.86 3.05 10.49
N ILE A 184 8.94 3.27 9.74
CA ILE A 184 9.19 4.53 9.03
C ILE A 184 8.19 4.69 7.86
N ALA A 185 7.94 3.61 7.10
CA ALA A 185 6.96 3.61 6.01
C ALA A 185 5.55 3.96 6.50
N ALA A 186 5.10 3.38 7.62
CA ALA A 186 3.82 3.72 8.24
C ALA A 186 3.72 5.22 8.57
N ALA A 187 4.78 5.83 9.12
CA ALA A 187 4.82 7.26 9.38
C ALA A 187 4.75 8.09 8.08
N THR A 188 5.49 7.70 7.03
CA THR A 188 5.43 8.34 5.70
C THR A 188 4.03 8.27 5.09
N TYR A 189 3.35 7.13 5.20
CA TYR A 189 1.98 6.98 4.68
C TYR A 189 0.96 7.83 5.44
N ILE A 190 1.12 7.98 6.77
CA ILE A 190 0.28 8.88 7.58
C ILE A 190 0.53 10.35 7.24
N ILE A 191 1.78 10.77 7.04
CA ILE A 191 2.10 12.15 6.61
C ILE A 191 1.47 12.44 5.23
N GLY A 192 1.57 11.49 4.28
CA GLY A 192 0.96 11.66 2.97
C GLY A 192 -0.58 11.71 3.00
N PHE A 193 -1.22 10.92 3.87
CA PHE A 193 -2.65 11.01 4.14
C PHE A 193 -3.03 12.40 4.66
N VAL A 194 -2.34 12.88 5.70
CA VAL A 194 -2.66 14.15 6.34
C VAL A 194 -2.43 15.34 5.43
N ASN A 195 -1.36 15.35 4.62
CA ASN A 195 -1.16 16.37 3.59
C ASN A 195 -2.34 16.38 2.59
N SER A 196 -2.74 15.20 2.09
CA SER A 196 -3.88 15.07 1.16
C SER A 196 -5.20 15.55 1.79
N VAL A 197 -5.41 15.32 3.09
CA VAL A 197 -6.57 15.87 3.83
C VAL A 197 -6.46 17.39 3.97
N GLN A 198 -5.27 17.93 4.27
CA GLN A 198 -5.06 19.36 4.43
C GLN A 198 -5.34 20.13 3.13
N ASP A 199 -4.83 19.62 2.02
CA ASP A 199 -5.07 20.21 0.71
C ASP A 199 -6.56 20.12 0.31
N MET A 200 -7.22 18.97 0.53
CA MET A 200 -8.67 18.83 0.33
C MET A 200 -9.49 19.83 1.19
N CYS A 201 -9.10 20.04 2.45
CA CYS A 201 -9.75 21.03 3.32
C CYS A 201 -9.54 22.46 2.83
N ARG A 202 -8.37 22.76 2.25
CA ARG A 202 -8.05 24.06 1.68
C ARG A 202 -8.91 24.36 0.45
N ASP A 203 -9.04 23.40 -0.46
CA ASP A 203 -9.69 23.64 -1.76
C ASP A 203 -11.23 23.53 -1.69
N TYR A 204 -11.79 22.55 -0.95
CA TYR A 204 -13.25 22.38 -0.86
C TYR A 204 -13.91 23.20 0.24
N PHE A 205 -13.19 23.52 1.32
CA PHE A 205 -13.77 24.23 2.49
C PHE A 205 -13.13 25.59 2.76
N SER A 206 -12.11 26.01 2.01
CA SER A 206 -11.37 27.27 2.22
C SER A 206 -10.75 27.40 3.62
N VAL A 207 -10.48 26.28 4.29
CA VAL A 207 -9.91 26.22 5.65
C VAL A 207 -8.39 26.13 5.56
N PHE A 208 -7.69 27.21 5.88
CA PHE A 208 -6.22 27.28 5.85
C PHE A 208 -5.55 26.85 7.18
N GLU A 209 -6.27 26.96 8.31
CA GLU A 209 -5.90 26.37 9.59
C GLU A 209 -7.00 25.39 10.00
N ILE A 210 -6.69 24.09 10.02
CA ILE A 210 -7.65 23.06 10.46
C ILE A 210 -7.81 23.11 11.98
N ILE A 211 -6.73 23.51 12.68
CA ILE A 211 -6.70 23.67 14.13
C ILE A 211 -6.44 25.14 14.44
N PRO A 212 -7.46 25.90 14.90
CA PRO A 212 -7.33 27.34 15.09
C PRO A 212 -6.25 27.66 16.12
N GLY A 213 -5.27 28.49 15.72
CA GLY A 213 -4.17 28.92 16.60
C GLY A 213 -2.95 28.00 16.63
N ALA A 214 -2.90 26.94 15.81
CA ALA A 214 -1.69 26.11 15.65
C ALA A 214 -0.61 26.73 14.73
N GLY A 215 -0.94 27.81 14.02
CA GLY A 215 -0.06 28.50 13.07
C GLY A 215 -0.01 27.88 11.67
N GLY A 216 -0.92 26.93 11.38
CA GLY A 216 -1.13 26.33 10.08
C GLY A 216 0.00 25.42 9.57
N GLY A 217 -0.21 24.88 8.36
CA GLY A 217 0.79 24.10 7.62
C GLY A 217 1.38 22.94 8.44
N THR A 218 2.70 22.97 8.66
CA THR A 218 3.48 21.90 9.30
C THR A 218 2.99 21.53 10.71
N ASN A 219 2.40 22.45 11.47
CA ASN A 219 1.91 22.14 12.81
C ASN A 219 0.59 21.35 12.77
N ASP A 220 -0.31 21.68 11.85
CA ASP A 220 -1.54 20.91 11.58
C ASP A 220 -1.17 19.48 11.17
N VAL A 221 -0.18 19.31 10.27
CA VAL A 221 0.31 17.99 9.84
C VAL A 221 0.78 17.14 11.02
N ARG A 222 1.48 17.73 11.99
CA ARG A 222 1.96 17.03 13.20
C ARG A 222 0.80 16.57 14.08
N ILE A 223 -0.18 17.44 14.34
CA ILE A 223 -1.29 17.13 15.26
C ILE A 223 -2.27 16.14 14.60
N LEU A 224 -2.66 16.38 13.35
CA LEU A 224 -3.52 15.44 12.61
C LEU A 224 -2.81 14.10 12.38
N GLY A 225 -1.48 14.09 12.19
CA GLY A 225 -0.68 12.88 12.09
C GLY A 225 -0.68 12.03 13.36
N THR A 226 -0.53 12.64 14.55
CA THR A 226 -0.60 11.90 15.81
C THR A 226 -2.01 11.41 16.13
N ILE A 227 -3.05 12.18 15.81
CA ILE A 227 -4.46 11.75 15.92
C ILE A 227 -4.71 10.55 14.98
N THR A 228 -4.32 10.66 13.71
CA THR A 228 -4.48 9.59 12.71
C THR A 228 -3.74 8.32 13.12
N LEU A 229 -2.50 8.44 13.64
CA LEU A 229 -1.77 7.29 14.18
C LEU A 229 -2.51 6.62 15.35
N GLY A 230 -3.03 7.42 16.29
CA GLY A 230 -3.81 6.92 17.43
C GLY A 230 -5.09 6.20 16.99
N LEU A 231 -5.79 6.75 15.99
CA LEU A 231 -6.97 6.11 15.40
C LEU A 231 -6.61 4.82 14.66
N LEU A 232 -5.54 4.81 13.86
CA LEU A 232 -5.11 3.65 13.06
C LEU A 232 -4.73 2.42 13.90
N LEU A 233 -4.31 2.61 15.15
CA LEU A 233 -4.08 1.50 16.08
C LEU A 233 -5.36 0.74 16.45
N VAL A 234 -6.55 1.33 16.26
CA VAL A 234 -7.83 0.68 16.58
C VAL A 234 -8.29 -0.28 15.45
N PRO A 235 -8.37 0.10 14.16
CA PRO A 235 -8.64 -0.84 13.07
C PRO A 235 -7.58 -1.94 12.89
N ALA A 236 -6.32 -1.68 13.29
CA ALA A 236 -5.25 -2.69 13.28
C ALA A 236 -5.56 -3.93 14.16
N ILE A 237 -6.53 -3.82 15.08
CA ILE A 237 -7.01 -4.92 15.94
C ILE A 237 -8.22 -5.64 15.31
N VAL A 238 -8.95 -4.99 14.40
CA VAL A 238 -10.25 -5.47 13.87
C VAL A 238 -10.11 -6.19 12.53
N GLY A 239 -9.07 -5.90 11.75
CA GLY A 239 -8.88 -6.46 10.40
C GLY A 239 -9.68 -5.70 9.34
N MET A 240 -9.24 -5.75 8.07
CA MET A 240 -9.82 -4.95 6.99
C MET A 240 -9.95 -5.75 5.67
N ASP A 241 -11.19 -5.99 5.25
CA ASP A 241 -11.53 -6.59 3.96
C ASP A 241 -12.07 -5.57 2.93
N TRP A 242 -12.08 -4.27 3.28
CA TRP A 242 -12.95 -3.25 2.64
C TRP A 242 -12.25 -2.31 1.63
N VAL A 243 -11.07 -2.67 1.10
CA VAL A 243 -10.31 -1.82 0.14
C VAL A 243 -10.03 -2.57 -1.17
N ASN A 244 -11.08 -2.72 -2.00
CA ASN A 244 -11.01 -3.37 -3.32
C ASN A 244 -11.68 -2.50 -4.40
N ARG A 245 -11.16 -1.29 -4.64
CA ARG A 245 -11.56 -0.46 -5.79
C ARG A 245 -10.35 0.32 -6.31
N ASP A 246 -9.88 -0.04 -7.50
CA ASP A 246 -8.65 0.50 -8.09
C ASP A 246 -8.83 1.98 -8.51
N PRO A 247 -8.12 2.94 -7.89
CA PRO A 247 -8.21 4.35 -8.28
C PRO A 247 -7.47 4.68 -9.59
N SER A 248 -6.51 3.83 -10.00
CA SER A 248 -5.65 4.04 -11.17
C SER A 248 -6.44 4.15 -12.48
N SER A 249 -7.48 3.34 -12.66
CA SER A 249 -8.34 3.34 -13.86
C SER A 249 -9.00 4.71 -14.13
N THR A 250 -9.35 5.47 -13.08
CA THR A 250 -10.04 6.76 -13.25
C THR A 250 -9.07 7.89 -13.62
N SER A 251 -7.82 7.85 -13.15
CA SER A 251 -6.79 8.80 -13.59
C SER A 251 -6.47 8.66 -15.08
N PHE A 252 -6.42 7.43 -15.61
CA PHE A 252 -6.24 7.22 -17.05
C PHE A 252 -7.42 7.75 -17.87
N ALA A 253 -8.66 7.53 -17.41
CA ALA A 253 -9.85 8.07 -18.08
C ALA A 253 -9.83 9.61 -18.14
N GLY A 254 -9.49 10.30 -17.04
CA GLY A 254 -9.36 11.75 -17.00
C GLY A 254 -8.31 12.30 -17.98
N ALA A 255 -7.13 11.69 -18.01
CA ALA A 255 -6.06 12.14 -18.90
C ALA A 255 -6.38 11.99 -20.40
N PHE A 256 -7.30 11.09 -20.77
CA PHE A 256 -7.85 10.99 -22.13
C PHE A 256 -9.06 11.92 -22.38
N MET A 257 -9.82 12.29 -21.34
CA MET A 257 -10.94 13.22 -21.45
C MET A 257 -10.50 14.68 -21.57
N GLY A 258 -9.29 15.01 -21.08
CA GLY A 258 -8.74 16.37 -21.12
C GLY A 258 -9.29 17.28 -20.01
N PRO A 259 -8.82 18.54 -19.92
CA PRO A 259 -9.33 19.51 -18.96
C PRO A 259 -10.82 19.78 -19.20
N GLN A 260 -11.59 19.79 -18.11
CA GLN A 260 -13.02 20.08 -18.14
C GLN A 260 -13.32 21.53 -17.74
N ASN A 261 -12.42 22.18 -17.00
CA ASN A 261 -12.59 23.54 -16.50
C ASN A 261 -11.41 24.46 -16.88
N GLU A 262 -11.70 25.72 -17.20
CA GLU A 262 -10.69 26.76 -17.50
C GLU A 262 -9.73 27.01 -16.31
N LEU A 263 -10.19 26.70 -15.09
CA LEU A 263 -9.37 26.71 -13.87
C LEU A 263 -8.29 25.62 -13.89
N GLU A 264 -8.58 24.44 -14.45
CA GLU A 264 -7.64 23.32 -14.54
C GLU A 264 -6.52 23.64 -15.56
N GLU A 265 -6.90 24.25 -16.68
CA GLU A 265 -5.96 24.78 -17.67
C GLU A 265 -5.05 25.83 -17.01
N ALA A 266 -5.61 26.84 -16.33
CA ALA A 266 -4.83 27.87 -15.63
C ALA A 266 -3.94 27.32 -14.50
N GLN A 267 -4.28 26.17 -13.91
CA GLN A 267 -3.46 25.44 -12.91
C GLN A 267 -2.40 24.52 -13.54
N GLY A 268 -2.35 24.42 -14.87
CA GLY A 268 -1.27 23.74 -15.61
C GLY A 268 -1.70 22.52 -16.42
N PHE A 269 -2.96 22.07 -16.36
CA PHE A 269 -3.44 20.91 -17.11
C PHE A 269 -3.91 21.32 -18.51
N ILE A 270 -3.00 21.24 -19.47
CA ILE A 270 -3.20 21.66 -20.88
C ILE A 270 -3.88 20.54 -21.70
N GLY A 271 -3.85 19.31 -21.20
CA GLY A 271 -4.20 18.10 -21.97
C GLY A 271 -3.03 17.60 -22.82
N LEU A 272 -3.17 16.40 -23.41
CA LEU A 272 -2.07 15.69 -24.09
C LEU A 272 -1.53 16.47 -25.30
N SER A 273 -0.36 17.10 -25.13
CA SER A 273 0.30 17.90 -26.16
C SER A 273 1.76 17.48 -26.38
N GLY A 274 2.14 17.37 -27.66
CA GLY A 274 3.51 17.07 -28.06
C GLY A 274 4.52 18.17 -27.73
N SER A 275 4.10 19.44 -27.67
CA SER A 275 4.99 20.55 -27.30
C SER A 275 5.29 20.54 -25.79
N VAL A 276 4.28 20.27 -24.96
CA VAL A 276 4.42 20.09 -23.50
C VAL A 276 5.35 18.91 -23.20
N LEU A 277 5.19 17.78 -23.90
CA LEU A 277 6.11 16.66 -23.77
C LEU A 277 7.56 17.00 -24.18
N ALA A 278 7.74 17.75 -25.27
CA ALA A 278 9.07 18.12 -25.76
C ALA A 278 9.84 19.03 -24.78
N GLU A 279 9.15 19.92 -24.07
CA GLU A 279 9.73 20.73 -23.01
C GLU A 279 10.02 19.89 -21.75
N ASN A 280 9.05 19.07 -21.34
CA ASN A 280 9.15 18.21 -20.15
C ASN A 280 10.18 17.07 -20.25
N ILE A 281 10.80 16.84 -21.40
CA ILE A 281 11.88 15.86 -21.58
C ILE A 281 13.17 16.25 -20.82
N LYS A 282 13.47 17.54 -20.67
CA LYS A 282 14.74 18.03 -20.09
C LYS A 282 14.71 17.95 -18.56
N THR A 283 15.87 17.74 -17.91
CA THR A 283 16.00 17.93 -16.46
C THR A 283 15.85 19.39 -16.07
N ASP A 284 15.24 19.67 -14.93
CA ASP A 284 15.25 20.98 -14.28
C ASP A 284 15.22 20.79 -12.76
N TYR A 285 16.39 20.56 -12.17
CA TYR A 285 16.53 20.32 -10.74
C TYR A 285 16.57 21.65 -9.98
N ARG A 286 15.61 21.86 -9.08
CA ARG A 286 15.44 23.11 -8.34
C ARG A 286 16.10 23.07 -6.95
N TYR A 287 16.35 24.24 -6.38
CA TYR A 287 16.50 24.38 -4.93
C TYR A 287 15.11 24.34 -4.26
N TYR A 288 14.82 23.27 -3.52
CA TYR A 288 13.53 23.04 -2.88
C TYR A 288 13.72 22.47 -1.46
N GLU A 289 12.87 22.84 -0.51
CA GLU A 289 12.98 22.41 0.91
C GLU A 289 14.39 22.57 1.52
N ARG A 290 15.06 23.70 1.22
CA ARG A 290 16.43 24.04 1.67
C ARG A 290 17.54 23.11 1.12
N LYS A 291 17.27 22.35 0.07
CA LYS A 291 18.23 21.43 -0.55
C LYS A 291 18.26 21.61 -2.07
N GLU A 292 19.45 21.55 -2.66
CA GLU A 292 19.60 21.38 -4.11
C GLU A 292 19.18 19.97 -4.48
N GLN A 293 18.18 19.85 -5.36
CA GLN A 293 17.79 18.55 -5.89
C GLN A 293 18.81 18.08 -6.93
N ASN A 294 18.95 16.76 -7.04
CA ASN A 294 19.75 16.09 -8.05
C ASN A 294 19.17 14.70 -8.33
N PHE A 295 19.70 14.03 -9.35
CA PHE A 295 19.24 12.70 -9.77
C PHE A 295 19.09 11.71 -8.60
N PHE A 296 20.07 11.65 -7.69
CA PHE A 296 20.05 10.71 -6.56
C PHE A 296 19.11 11.14 -5.43
N SER A 297 18.87 12.43 -5.21
CA SER A 297 17.87 12.89 -4.24
C SER A 297 16.45 12.57 -4.72
N VAL A 298 16.15 12.82 -6.00
CA VAL A 298 14.86 12.49 -6.62
C VAL A 298 14.65 10.97 -6.64
N PHE A 299 15.68 10.18 -6.98
CA PHE A 299 15.65 8.72 -6.84
C PHE A 299 15.34 8.28 -5.40
N GLY A 300 15.98 8.89 -4.39
CA GLY A 300 15.74 8.58 -2.99
C GLY A 300 14.32 8.90 -2.51
N VAL A 301 13.70 9.94 -3.06
CA VAL A 301 12.27 10.26 -2.81
C VAL A 301 11.36 9.28 -3.55
N PHE A 302 11.71 8.82 -4.75
CA PHE A 302 10.90 7.86 -5.50
C PHE A 302 10.99 6.43 -4.96
N PHE A 303 12.14 5.97 -4.48
CA PHE A 303 12.39 4.57 -4.13
C PHE A 303 11.36 3.92 -3.18
N PRO A 304 10.82 4.59 -2.14
CA PRO A 304 9.73 4.06 -1.31
C PRO A 304 8.43 3.69 -2.06
N ALA A 305 8.25 4.15 -3.31
CA ALA A 305 7.11 3.77 -4.14
C ALA A 305 7.17 2.30 -4.62
N VAL A 306 8.35 1.68 -4.66
CA VAL A 306 8.52 0.31 -5.20
C VAL A 306 8.77 -0.75 -4.12
N THR A 307 8.96 -0.36 -2.86
CA THR A 307 9.38 -1.29 -1.78
C THR A 307 8.29 -2.24 -1.26
N GLY A 308 7.03 -2.06 -1.64
CA GLY A 308 5.87 -2.82 -1.14
C GLY A 308 5.80 -4.32 -1.49
N ILE A 309 6.82 -4.88 -2.17
CA ILE A 309 6.88 -6.27 -2.66
C ILE A 309 6.66 -7.35 -1.58
N VAL A 310 6.96 -7.02 -0.32
CA VAL A 310 6.93 -7.90 0.85
C VAL A 310 5.52 -8.24 1.35
N ALA A 311 4.50 -7.44 0.99
CA ALA A 311 3.18 -7.50 1.63
C ALA A 311 2.50 -8.88 1.49
N GLY A 312 2.55 -9.47 0.29
CA GLY A 312 2.00 -10.81 0.04
C GLY A 312 2.77 -11.96 0.70
N ALA A 313 4.03 -11.74 1.11
CA ALA A 313 4.80 -12.73 1.87
C ALA A 313 4.48 -12.72 3.38
N ASN A 314 4.00 -11.58 3.90
CA ASN A 314 3.54 -11.48 5.29
C ASN A 314 2.29 -12.34 5.55
N LEU A 315 1.39 -12.47 4.57
CA LEU A 315 0.16 -13.28 4.64
C LEU A 315 0.40 -14.78 4.36
N SER A 316 1.65 -15.25 4.37
CA SER A 316 2.02 -16.61 3.93
C SER A 316 1.41 -17.76 4.75
N GLY A 317 0.87 -17.51 5.95
CA GLY A 317 0.13 -18.52 6.73
C GLY A 317 -1.28 -18.80 6.21
N ASP A 318 -1.93 -17.77 5.65
CA ASP A 318 -3.33 -17.80 5.23
C ASP A 318 -3.48 -18.24 3.77
N LEU A 319 -2.38 -18.29 3.02
CA LEU A 319 -2.33 -18.83 1.67
C LEU A 319 -2.60 -20.35 1.64
N LYS A 320 -3.24 -20.80 0.56
CA LYS A 320 -3.43 -22.23 0.30
C LYS A 320 -2.09 -22.95 0.05
N ASP A 321 -1.29 -22.41 -0.87
CA ASP A 321 -0.03 -23.00 -1.36
C ASP A 321 1.07 -21.90 -1.46
N PRO A 322 1.67 -21.46 -0.33
CA PRO A 322 2.53 -20.27 -0.29
C PRO A 322 3.76 -20.34 -1.21
N SER A 323 4.39 -21.51 -1.35
CA SER A 323 5.59 -21.70 -2.19
C SER A 323 5.35 -21.50 -3.69
N SER A 324 4.11 -21.68 -4.17
CA SER A 324 3.73 -21.38 -5.56
C SER A 324 3.03 -20.03 -5.69
N ALA A 325 2.27 -19.62 -4.66
CA ALA A 325 1.51 -18.39 -4.67
C ALA A 325 2.39 -17.14 -4.61
N ILE A 326 3.43 -17.14 -3.75
CA ILE A 326 4.27 -15.96 -3.53
C ILE A 326 5.01 -15.56 -4.82
N PRO A 327 5.79 -16.44 -5.50
CA PRO A 327 6.48 -16.06 -6.73
C PRO A 327 5.55 -15.57 -7.83
N LYS A 328 4.38 -16.19 -8.00
CA LYS A 328 3.40 -15.81 -9.04
C LYS A 328 2.79 -14.45 -8.75
N GLY A 329 2.37 -14.19 -7.51
CA GLY A 329 1.76 -12.94 -7.11
C GLY A 329 2.73 -11.77 -7.12
N THR A 330 3.94 -11.92 -6.57
CA THR A 330 4.91 -10.82 -6.46
C THR A 330 5.51 -10.44 -7.82
N ILE A 331 5.88 -11.41 -8.66
CA ILE A 331 6.44 -11.12 -9.99
C ILE A 331 5.39 -10.46 -10.90
N LEU A 332 4.14 -10.94 -10.86
CA LEU A 332 3.05 -10.31 -11.62
C LEU A 332 2.70 -8.91 -11.09
N ALA A 333 2.71 -8.71 -9.76
CA ALA A 333 2.52 -7.39 -9.17
C ALA A 333 3.57 -6.40 -9.69
N ILE A 334 4.85 -6.78 -9.70
CA ILE A 334 5.94 -5.94 -10.19
C ILE A 334 5.80 -5.64 -11.69
N ALA A 335 5.43 -6.62 -12.51
CA ALA A 335 5.21 -6.40 -13.94
C ALA A 335 4.07 -5.39 -14.21
N ILE A 336 2.95 -5.52 -13.49
CA ILE A 336 1.81 -4.59 -13.57
C ILE A 336 2.22 -3.20 -13.08
N THR A 337 2.86 -3.09 -11.91
CA THR A 337 3.24 -1.80 -11.32
C THR A 337 4.31 -1.10 -12.15
N PHE A 338 5.28 -1.84 -12.68
CA PHE A 338 6.29 -1.32 -13.62
C PHE A 338 5.62 -0.69 -14.85
N LEU A 339 4.67 -1.39 -15.48
CA LEU A 339 3.94 -0.84 -16.62
C LEU A 339 3.21 0.45 -16.25
N THR A 340 2.51 0.50 -15.11
CA THR A 340 1.89 1.75 -14.64
C THR A 340 2.90 2.86 -14.41
N TYR A 341 4.04 2.59 -13.77
CA TYR A 341 5.08 3.58 -13.49
C TYR A 341 5.86 4.04 -14.72
N ILE A 342 5.79 3.34 -15.85
CA ILE A 342 6.31 3.82 -17.15
C ILE A 342 5.29 4.69 -17.87
N ILE A 343 4.01 4.31 -17.85
CA ILE A 343 2.95 5.03 -18.57
C ILE A 343 2.64 6.38 -17.88
N TYR A 344 2.45 6.42 -16.56
CA TYR A 344 2.05 7.65 -15.86
C TYR A 344 3.01 8.83 -16.09
N PRO A 345 4.35 8.69 -16.02
CA PRO A 345 5.27 9.79 -16.31
C PRO A 345 5.15 10.39 -17.71
N ILE A 346 4.85 9.56 -18.72
CA ILE A 346 4.66 10.01 -20.09
C ILE A 346 3.37 10.84 -20.19
N PHE A 347 2.29 10.39 -19.55
CA PHE A 347 1.02 11.12 -19.52
C PHE A 347 1.14 12.44 -18.75
N VAL A 348 1.73 12.46 -17.55
CA VAL A 348 1.95 13.69 -16.79
C VAL A 348 2.84 14.67 -17.57
N GLY A 349 3.94 14.17 -18.12
CA GLY A 349 4.88 14.97 -18.92
C GLY A 349 4.29 15.49 -20.24
N ALA A 350 3.30 14.82 -20.82
CA ALA A 350 2.61 15.30 -22.02
C ALA A 350 1.43 16.23 -21.72
N ALA A 351 0.86 16.18 -20.52
CA ALA A 351 -0.39 16.86 -20.19
C ALA A 351 -0.26 18.11 -19.31
N VAL A 352 0.84 18.25 -18.55
CA VAL A 352 0.94 19.25 -17.48
C VAL A 352 2.22 20.08 -17.57
N ALA A 353 2.07 21.41 -17.46
CA ALA A 353 3.20 22.34 -17.38
C ALA A 353 3.93 22.26 -16.03
N ARG A 354 5.23 22.57 -16.01
CA ARG A 354 6.06 22.61 -14.78
C ARG A 354 5.63 23.67 -13.79
N HIS A 355 5.11 24.75 -14.34
CA HIS A 355 4.85 26.02 -13.70
C HIS A 355 3.48 26.50 -14.14
N ALA A 356 2.66 26.94 -13.19
CA ALA A 356 1.39 27.58 -13.46
C ALA A 356 1.01 28.55 -12.33
N THR A 357 0.57 29.75 -12.68
CA THR A 357 0.13 30.75 -11.69
C THR A 357 -1.26 30.43 -11.12
N GLY A 358 -2.14 29.78 -11.88
CA GLY A 358 -3.55 29.56 -11.51
C GLY A 358 -4.46 30.76 -11.80
N ASN A 359 -4.00 31.77 -12.55
CA ASN A 359 -4.77 32.98 -12.85
C ASN A 359 -5.63 32.81 -14.11
N VAL A 360 -6.93 32.59 -13.94
CA VAL A 360 -7.87 32.32 -15.04
C VAL A 360 -8.04 33.54 -15.97
N GLU A 361 -8.09 34.76 -15.44
CA GLU A 361 -8.25 35.98 -16.26
C GLU A 361 -7.05 36.20 -17.20
N GLU A 362 -5.84 35.97 -16.69
CA GLU A 362 -4.60 36.04 -17.48
C GLU A 362 -4.53 34.89 -18.48
N TYR A 363 -4.95 33.67 -18.10
CA TYR A 363 -4.98 32.53 -19.01
C TYR A 363 -5.88 32.80 -20.23
N LEU A 364 -7.15 33.16 -20.00
CA LEU A 364 -8.14 33.41 -21.05
C LEU A 364 -7.72 34.54 -22.00
N LYS A 365 -7.12 35.60 -21.46
CA LYS A 365 -6.66 36.75 -22.25
C LYS A 365 -5.63 36.38 -23.33
N TYR A 366 -4.80 35.38 -23.08
CA TYR A 366 -3.74 34.94 -24.01
C TYR A 366 -4.05 33.60 -24.71
N LYS A 367 -5.14 32.91 -24.36
CA LYS A 367 -5.52 31.60 -24.93
C LYS A 367 -5.62 31.61 -26.47
N ASP A 368 -6.29 32.62 -27.03
CA ASP A 368 -6.52 32.74 -28.48
C ASP A 368 -5.39 33.49 -29.24
N LEU A 369 -4.44 34.08 -28.52
CA LEU A 369 -3.38 34.91 -29.10
C LEU A 369 -2.11 34.13 -29.44
N VAL A 370 -2.01 32.87 -29.02
CA VAL A 370 -0.76 32.12 -28.93
C VAL A 370 -0.95 30.72 -29.51
N SER A 371 -0.05 30.29 -30.40
CA SER A 371 -0.15 28.98 -31.08
C SER A 371 0.38 27.81 -30.26
N ASN A 372 1.34 28.05 -29.36
CA ASN A 372 1.83 27.07 -28.40
C ASN A 372 1.25 27.36 -27.01
N PRO A 373 0.53 26.42 -26.36
CA PRO A 373 -0.06 26.67 -25.03
C PRO A 373 0.96 27.16 -23.99
N LEU A 374 2.20 26.66 -24.03
CA LEU A 374 3.31 27.00 -23.13
C LEU A 374 3.81 28.45 -23.25
N GLU A 375 3.57 29.13 -24.37
CA GLU A 375 3.93 30.55 -24.55
C GLU A 375 2.96 31.50 -23.81
N ASN A 376 1.89 30.97 -23.20
CA ASN A 376 0.99 31.74 -22.35
C ASN A 376 1.72 32.19 -21.05
N PRO A 377 1.66 33.48 -20.66
CA PRO A 377 2.33 34.00 -19.48
C PRO A 377 1.98 33.29 -18.15
N VAL A 378 0.82 32.63 -18.06
CA VAL A 378 0.42 31.83 -16.90
C VAL A 378 1.37 30.68 -16.59
N TYR A 379 2.08 30.15 -17.59
CA TYR A 379 3.07 29.09 -17.42
C TYR A 379 4.51 29.61 -17.31
N ASN A 380 4.73 30.92 -17.45
CA ASN A 380 6.07 31.50 -17.42
C ASN A 380 6.54 31.75 -15.97
N VAL A 381 7.68 31.15 -15.64
CA VAL A 381 8.37 31.27 -14.35
C VAL A 381 8.62 32.71 -13.91
N THR A 382 8.79 33.66 -14.84
CA THR A 382 9.02 35.08 -14.49
C THR A 382 7.77 35.79 -13.96
N ASN A 383 6.57 35.31 -14.28
CA ASN A 383 5.31 35.92 -13.83
C ASN A 383 4.85 35.35 -12.47
N CYS A 384 5.54 34.32 -11.96
CA CYS A 384 5.30 33.76 -10.65
C CYS A 384 5.96 34.60 -9.54
N GLY A 385 5.32 34.65 -8.37
CA GLY A 385 5.78 35.47 -7.24
C GLY A 385 7.19 35.13 -6.75
N LEU A 386 7.93 36.15 -6.31
CA LEU A 386 9.28 36.00 -5.75
C LEU A 386 9.23 35.51 -4.30
N TYR A 387 10.00 34.46 -3.99
CA TYR A 387 10.24 34.02 -2.62
C TYR A 387 11.45 34.76 -2.01
N GLU A 388 11.61 34.70 -0.67
CA GLU A 388 12.67 35.39 0.09
C GLU A 388 14.12 35.08 -0.37
N THR A 389 14.32 34.01 -1.14
CA THR A 389 15.61 33.60 -1.71
C THR A 389 15.87 34.13 -3.13
N GLY A 390 15.00 35.00 -3.66
CA GLY A 390 15.16 35.60 -4.99
C GLY A 390 14.81 34.70 -6.17
N GLN A 391 14.27 33.50 -5.92
CA GLN A 391 13.71 32.63 -6.97
C GLN A 391 12.20 32.84 -7.08
N SER A 392 11.67 32.90 -8.30
CA SER A 392 10.22 32.89 -8.52
C SER A 392 9.65 31.49 -8.32
N MET A 393 8.51 31.38 -7.62
CA MET A 393 7.84 30.11 -7.34
C MET A 393 6.37 30.23 -7.69
N CYS A 394 5.89 29.31 -8.52
CA CYS A 394 4.49 29.27 -8.94
C CYS A 394 3.67 28.50 -7.91
N LYS A 395 2.36 28.75 -7.82
CA LYS A 395 1.48 28.00 -6.89
C LYS A 395 1.17 26.60 -7.43
N TYR A 396 1.14 26.43 -8.76
CA TYR A 396 0.75 25.20 -9.43
C TYR A 396 1.80 24.74 -10.46
N GLY A 397 1.49 23.67 -11.20
CA GLY A 397 2.41 22.96 -12.10
C GLY A 397 3.20 21.82 -11.44
N THR A 398 3.82 20.96 -12.24
CA THR A 398 4.40 19.67 -11.79
C THR A 398 5.49 19.75 -10.72
N GLN A 399 6.23 20.86 -10.65
CA GLN A 399 7.27 21.04 -9.63
C GLN A 399 6.73 21.62 -8.31
N ASN A 400 5.63 22.38 -8.35
CA ASN A 400 5.17 23.17 -7.20
C ASN A 400 3.93 22.57 -6.52
N SER A 401 3.04 21.92 -7.29
CA SER A 401 1.87 21.23 -6.74
C SER A 401 2.09 19.72 -6.68
N VAL A 402 1.80 19.16 -5.51
CA VAL A 402 1.83 17.74 -5.21
C VAL A 402 0.63 17.01 -5.84
N GLN A 403 -0.43 17.73 -6.21
CA GLN A 403 -1.77 17.19 -6.50
C GLN A 403 -2.13 17.09 -7.98
N VAL A 404 -1.12 17.19 -8.85
CA VAL A 404 -1.26 17.15 -10.31
C VAL A 404 -2.08 15.95 -10.83
N ILE A 405 -2.02 14.80 -10.15
CA ILE A 405 -2.76 13.59 -10.56
C ILE A 405 -4.25 13.67 -10.18
N GLU A 406 -4.63 14.50 -9.21
CA GLU A 406 -6.04 14.89 -9.02
C GLU A 406 -6.51 15.75 -10.20
N LEU A 407 -5.72 16.77 -10.55
CA LEU A 407 -6.03 17.74 -11.61
C LEU A 407 -6.25 17.08 -12.98
N MET A 408 -5.51 16.00 -13.27
CA MET A 408 -5.65 15.21 -14.50
C MET A 408 -6.81 14.20 -14.47
N SER A 409 -7.54 14.06 -13.36
CA SER A 409 -8.53 12.99 -13.18
C SER A 409 -9.94 13.42 -13.58
N ALA A 410 -10.76 12.47 -14.04
CA ALA A 410 -12.15 12.75 -14.42
C ALA A 410 -13.04 13.11 -13.23
N TRP A 411 -12.61 12.86 -11.99
CA TRP A 411 -13.33 13.25 -10.78
C TRP A 411 -12.37 13.31 -9.57
N GLY A 412 -11.86 14.50 -9.27
CA GLY A 412 -10.87 14.74 -8.20
C GLY A 412 -11.18 14.12 -6.83
N PRO A 413 -12.41 14.22 -6.30
CA PRO A 413 -12.81 13.57 -5.04
C PRO A 413 -12.54 12.06 -4.98
N LEU A 414 -12.60 11.35 -6.12
CA LEU A 414 -12.30 9.92 -6.15
C LEU A 414 -10.80 9.64 -5.97
N ILE A 415 -9.93 10.54 -6.45
CA ILE A 415 -8.48 10.42 -6.26
C ILE A 415 -8.12 10.65 -4.80
N TYR A 416 -8.77 11.58 -4.08
CA TYR A 416 -8.63 11.69 -2.63
C TYR A 416 -9.07 10.41 -1.92
N VAL A 417 -10.26 9.88 -2.23
CA VAL A 417 -10.74 8.61 -1.63
C VAL A 417 -9.80 7.45 -1.93
N GLY A 418 -9.25 7.38 -3.15
CA GLY A 418 -8.26 6.40 -3.56
C GLY A 418 -6.93 6.54 -2.81
N CYS A 419 -6.44 7.78 -2.68
CA CYS A 419 -5.24 8.11 -1.91
C CYS A 419 -5.44 7.73 -0.44
N PHE A 420 -6.57 8.10 0.18
CA PHE A 420 -6.92 7.75 1.56
C PHE A 420 -7.01 6.24 1.76
N ALA A 421 -7.64 5.51 0.84
CA ALA A 421 -7.71 4.05 0.90
C ALA A 421 -6.31 3.42 0.80
N ALA A 422 -5.46 3.88 -0.13
CA ALA A 422 -4.09 3.38 -0.30
C ALA A 422 -3.17 3.74 0.87
N THR A 423 -3.24 4.97 1.41
CA THR A 423 -2.46 5.42 2.57
C THR A 423 -2.81 4.62 3.82
N LEU A 424 -4.11 4.47 4.11
CA LEU A 424 -4.58 3.82 5.35
C LEU A 424 -4.37 2.30 5.26
N SER A 425 -4.61 1.69 4.08
CA SER A 425 -4.31 0.28 3.83
C SER A 425 -2.81 -0.03 3.99
N SER A 426 -1.94 0.71 3.32
CA SER A 426 -0.47 0.51 3.41
C SER A 426 0.08 0.82 4.79
N GLY A 427 -0.48 1.85 5.47
CA GLY A 427 -0.18 2.18 6.86
C GLY A 427 -0.52 1.05 7.82
N ILE A 428 -1.74 0.49 7.73
CA ILE A 428 -2.16 -0.64 8.57
C ILE A 428 -1.39 -1.92 8.23
N ALA A 429 -1.16 -2.22 6.94
CA ALA A 429 -0.33 -3.35 6.53
C ALA A 429 1.10 -3.27 7.13
N SER A 430 1.67 -2.06 7.19
CA SER A 430 2.99 -1.81 7.79
C SER A 430 2.97 -1.92 9.33
N LEU A 431 1.90 -1.48 9.99
CA LEU A 431 1.71 -1.60 11.44
C LEU A 431 1.44 -3.04 11.89
N VAL A 432 0.56 -3.76 11.19
CA VAL A 432 0.20 -5.17 11.48
C VAL A 432 1.34 -6.11 11.07
N GLY A 433 2.06 -5.82 9.98
CA GLY A 433 3.30 -6.51 9.63
C GLY A 433 4.39 -6.41 10.71
N ARG A 434 4.30 -5.43 11.62
CA ARG A 434 5.14 -5.32 12.83
C ARG A 434 4.54 -6.05 14.05
N SER A 435 3.22 -6.15 14.18
CA SER A 435 2.59 -6.87 15.31
C SER A 435 2.69 -8.39 15.18
N GLN A 436 2.97 -8.93 13.99
CA GLN A 436 3.40 -10.32 13.78
C GLN A 436 4.87 -10.58 14.20
N GLY A 437 5.32 -9.94 15.30
CA GLY A 437 6.40 -10.47 16.13
C GLY A 437 6.02 -11.86 16.68
N PRO A 438 6.99 -12.69 17.09
CA PRO A 438 6.90 -14.14 17.02
C PRO A 438 5.61 -14.69 17.64
N SER A 439 4.66 -15.02 16.76
CA SER A 439 3.54 -15.87 17.09
C SER A 439 4.12 -17.22 17.49
N GLY A 440 4.07 -17.51 18.80
CA GLY A 440 4.43 -18.84 19.33
C GLY A 440 3.67 -19.91 18.54
N PRO A 441 4.32 -21.04 18.19
CA PRO A 441 3.74 -21.99 17.27
C PRO A 441 2.52 -22.67 17.89
N SER A 442 1.38 -22.51 17.22
CA SER A 442 0.12 -23.23 17.45
C SER A 442 0.26 -24.75 17.44
#